data_AF-A0A954KAW1-F1
#
_entry.id   AF-A0A954KAW1-F1
#
_cell.length_a   1.000
_cell.length_b   1.000
_cell.length_c   1.000
_cell.angle_alpha   90.00
_cell.angle_beta   90.00
_cell.angle_gamma   90.00
#
_symmetry.space_group_name_H-M   'P 1'
#
loop_
_entity.id
_entity.type
_entity.pdbx_description
1 polymer ?
#
loop_
_entity_poly.entity_id
_entity_poly.type
_entity_poly.pdbx_seq_one_letter_code
_entity_poly.pdbx_strand_id
1 'polypeptide(L)'
;MNQLLLNHIWYRIVTLVALLIGLSSLPLMAAESDEAATEKITRHQYSNPQTGKKTPYLLYHPVRKSAAGPASLLIYLHGAGGSLKSYNYSREPYQKLRQELSRRGFYVVVPELGKLHFMNQAARQTLDGVTAEVLNAQNISQDRVHI
;
A
#
# COMPACT_ATOMS: atom_id res chain seq x y z
N MET A 1 1.19 36.85 -59.24
CA MET A 1 2.33 35.90 -59.18
C MET A 1 2.99 36.06 -57.79
N ASN A 2 2.39 35.73 -56.63
CA ASN A 2 1.72 34.52 -56.12
C ASN A 2 2.59 33.26 -55.96
N GLN A 3 3.90 33.40 -55.73
CA GLN A 3 4.75 32.27 -55.30
C GLN A 3 5.59 32.53 -54.05
N LEU A 4 6.01 33.79 -53.79
CA LEU A 4 6.86 34.11 -52.64
C LEU A 4 6.12 34.11 -51.27
N LEU A 5 4.84 34.51 -51.26
CA LEU A 5 4.02 34.52 -50.03
C LEU A 5 3.59 33.12 -49.57
N LEU A 6 3.39 32.18 -50.51
CA LEU A 6 3.07 30.79 -50.16
C LEU A 6 4.26 30.10 -49.47
N ASN A 7 5.48 30.27 -49.98
CA ASN A 7 6.67 29.61 -49.42
C ASN A 7 6.96 30.01 -47.96
N HIS A 8 6.70 31.26 -47.57
CA HIS A 8 6.94 31.72 -46.20
C HIS A 8 5.93 31.18 -45.18
N ILE A 9 4.68 30.93 -45.59
CA ILE A 9 3.63 30.39 -44.71
C ILE A 9 3.89 28.91 -44.44
N TRP A 10 4.29 28.14 -45.45
CA TRP A 10 4.64 26.73 -45.29
C TRP A 10 5.88 26.53 -44.43
N TYR A 11 6.90 27.38 -44.55
CA TYR A 11 8.10 27.31 -43.71
C TYR A 11 7.81 27.56 -42.23
N ARG A 12 6.87 28.47 -41.92
CA ARG A 12 6.45 28.78 -40.54
C ARG A 12 5.59 27.68 -39.91
N ILE A 13 4.78 26.98 -40.72
CA ILE A 13 3.98 25.85 -40.24
C ILE A 13 4.89 24.64 -39.92
N VAL A 14 5.87 24.36 -40.77
CA VAL A 14 6.81 23.23 -40.55
C VAL A 14 7.70 23.46 -39.32
N THR A 15 8.13 24.70 -39.06
CA THR A 15 8.93 25.02 -37.86
C THR A 15 8.12 24.96 -36.56
N LEU A 16 6.83 25.30 -36.57
CA LEU A 16 5.98 25.20 -35.39
C LEU A 16 5.67 23.74 -35.00
N VAL A 17 5.49 22.85 -35.99
CA VAL A 17 5.25 21.41 -35.77
C VAL A 17 6.51 20.72 -35.24
N ALA A 18 7.70 21.07 -35.74
CA ALA A 18 8.95 20.54 -35.22
C ALA A 18 9.23 20.95 -33.76
N LEU A 19 8.81 22.15 -33.35
CA LEU A 19 8.95 22.61 -31.97
C LEU A 19 8.00 21.89 -31.00
N LEU A 20 6.80 21.50 -31.46
CA LEU A 20 5.80 20.76 -30.68
C LEU A 20 6.14 19.27 -30.52
N ILE A 21 6.81 18.66 -31.51
CA ILE A 21 7.27 17.26 -31.43
C ILE A 21 8.56 17.13 -30.60
N GLY A 22 9.37 18.19 -30.51
CA GLY A 22 10.56 18.24 -29.66
C GLY A 22 10.26 18.32 -28.15
N LEU A 23 9.05 18.70 -27.75
CA LEU A 23 8.64 18.77 -26.34
C LEU A 23 7.99 17.49 -25.82
N SER A 24 7.60 16.56 -26.69
CA SER A 24 6.95 15.28 -26.31
C SER A 24 7.92 14.11 -26.13
N SER A 25 9.22 14.36 -26.28
CA SER A 25 10.29 13.36 -26.14
C SER A 25 11.21 13.61 -24.95
N LEU A 26 10.73 14.32 -23.93
CA LEU A 26 11.31 14.16 -22.60
C LEU A 26 10.91 12.77 -22.09
N PRO A 27 11.84 11.82 -21.91
CA PRO A 27 11.53 10.67 -21.11
C PRO A 27 11.14 11.23 -19.74
N LEU A 28 9.91 10.95 -19.32
CA LEU A 28 9.45 11.17 -17.96
C LEU A 28 10.27 10.22 -17.06
N MET A 29 11.54 10.54 -16.87
CA MET A 29 12.40 9.96 -15.85
C MET A 29 11.92 10.57 -14.54
N ALA A 30 10.75 10.13 -14.09
CA ALA A 30 10.51 9.99 -12.68
C ALA A 30 11.58 9.00 -12.21
N ALA A 31 12.76 9.53 -11.89
CA ALA A 31 13.70 8.86 -11.02
C ALA A 31 12.96 8.76 -9.69
N GLU A 32 12.17 7.70 -9.53
CA GLU A 32 11.90 7.13 -8.21
C GLU A 32 13.28 6.85 -7.64
N SER A 33 13.82 7.83 -6.90
CA SER A 33 14.86 7.56 -5.93
C SER A 33 14.23 6.57 -4.98
N ASP A 34 14.44 5.30 -5.26
CA ASP A 34 14.13 4.17 -4.41
C ASP A 34 15.11 4.27 -3.24
N GLU A 35 14.88 5.28 -2.38
CA GLU A 35 15.35 5.23 -1.01
C GLU A 35 14.87 3.88 -0.52
N ALA A 36 15.81 2.97 -0.28
CA ALA A 36 15.54 1.63 0.22
C ALA A 36 14.83 1.76 1.57
N ALA A 37 13.52 1.95 1.50
CA ALA A 37 12.74 2.36 2.62
C ALA A 37 12.56 1.11 3.47
N THR A 38 13.31 1.09 4.57
CA THR A 38 13.41 -0.08 5.43
C THR A 38 12.03 -0.39 6.00
N GLU A 39 11.60 -1.65 5.84
CA GLU A 39 10.28 -2.11 6.26
C GLU A 39 10.11 -1.90 7.77
N LYS A 40 9.14 -1.07 8.17
CA LYS A 40 8.83 -0.83 9.59
C LYS A 40 7.72 -1.78 10.04
N ILE A 41 8.06 -2.70 10.94
CA ILE A 41 7.13 -3.67 11.53
C ILE A 41 7.09 -3.44 13.04
N THR A 42 5.91 -3.24 13.60
CA THR A 42 5.70 -3.07 15.05
C THR A 42 4.87 -4.21 15.63
N ARG A 43 5.16 -4.58 16.88
CA ARG A 43 4.43 -5.58 17.66
C ARG A 43 3.50 -4.89 18.63
N HIS A 44 2.25 -5.34 18.70
CA HIS A 44 1.22 -4.78 19.55
C HIS A 44 0.42 -5.88 20.25
N GLN A 45 -0.43 -5.49 21.19
CA GLN A 45 -1.38 -6.37 21.85
C GLN A 45 -2.75 -5.69 21.95
N TYR A 46 -3.76 -6.33 21.38
CA TYR A 46 -5.16 -5.98 21.60
C TYR A 46 -5.64 -6.64 22.89
N SER A 47 -6.30 -5.88 23.76
CA SER A 47 -6.95 -6.42 24.97
C SER A 47 -8.45 -6.46 24.76
N ASN A 48 -9.04 -7.65 24.72
CA ASN A 48 -10.49 -7.79 24.61
C ASN A 48 -11.16 -7.19 25.87
N PRO A 49 -12.03 -6.18 25.73
CA PRO A 49 -12.59 -5.46 26.87
C PRO A 49 -13.57 -6.29 27.69
N GLN A 50 -14.16 -7.34 27.12
CA GLN A 50 -15.13 -8.22 27.80
C GLN A 50 -14.44 -9.33 28.58
N THR A 51 -13.34 -9.87 28.04
CA THR A 51 -12.67 -11.06 28.60
C THR A 51 -11.30 -10.77 29.22
N GLY A 52 -10.75 -9.58 29.00
CA GLY A 52 -9.37 -9.23 29.38
C GLY A 52 -8.29 -10.00 28.60
N LYS A 53 -8.69 -10.87 27.66
CA LYS A 53 -7.76 -11.68 26.88
C LYS A 53 -6.92 -10.79 25.98
N LYS A 54 -5.60 -10.93 26.10
CA LYS A 54 -4.63 -10.23 25.25
C LYS A 54 -4.31 -11.04 24.01
N THR A 55 -4.36 -10.39 22.86
CA THR A 55 -4.06 -10.99 21.55
C THR A 55 -2.94 -10.20 20.89
N PRO A 56 -1.77 -10.81 20.63
CA PRO A 56 -0.70 -10.13 19.93
C PRO A 56 -1.04 -9.97 18.44
N TYR A 57 -0.53 -8.89 17.84
CA TYR A 57 -0.59 -8.70 16.39
C TYR A 57 0.66 -7.97 15.89
N LEU A 58 0.93 -8.11 14.60
CA LEU A 58 1.94 -7.35 13.88
C LEU A 58 1.27 -6.29 13.03
N LEU A 59 1.90 -5.11 12.98
CA LEU A 59 1.50 -4.02 12.10
C LEU A 59 2.68 -3.61 11.24
N TYR A 60 2.53 -3.78 9.94
CA TYR A 60 3.43 -3.29 8.92
C TYR A 60 3.02 -1.87 8.55
N HIS A 61 3.99 -0.95 8.58
CA HIS A 61 3.76 0.46 8.31
C HIS A 61 4.15 0.80 6.87
N PRO A 62 3.38 1.65 6.20
CA PRO A 62 3.80 2.18 4.92
C PRO A 62 5.02 3.09 5.10
N VAL A 63 5.93 3.05 4.13
CA VAL A 63 7.16 3.86 4.12
C VAL A 63 6.90 5.35 3.93
N ARG A 64 5.77 5.69 3.30
CA ARG A 64 5.31 7.07 3.16
C ARG A 64 3.85 7.12 3.59
N LYS A 65 3.48 8.14 4.38
CA LYS A 65 2.06 8.53 4.45
C LYS A 65 1.69 8.92 3.02
N SER A 66 0.68 8.25 2.46
CA SER A 66 0.27 8.49 1.08
C SER A 66 0.05 9.98 0.86
N ALA A 67 0.83 10.58 -0.04
CA ALA A 67 0.62 11.97 -0.46
C ALA A 67 -0.69 12.12 -1.26
N ALA A 68 -1.29 10.99 -1.69
CA ALA A 68 -2.38 10.93 -2.65
C ALA A 68 -3.71 10.44 -2.07
N GLY A 69 -3.84 10.24 -0.74
CA GLY A 69 -5.13 9.89 -0.15
C GLY A 69 -5.06 9.19 1.20
N PRO A 70 -6.24 8.88 1.80
CA PRO A 70 -6.31 8.17 3.08
C PRO A 70 -5.65 6.79 2.99
N ALA A 71 -5.00 6.37 4.08
CA ALA A 71 -4.36 5.07 4.16
C ALA A 71 -5.38 3.92 4.02
N SER A 72 -4.91 2.75 3.62
CA SER A 72 -5.71 1.52 3.54
C SER A 72 -5.16 0.47 4.49
N LEU A 73 -6.01 -0.48 4.90
CA LEU A 73 -5.62 -1.61 5.74
C LEU A 73 -5.81 -2.92 4.99
N LEU A 74 -4.77 -3.75 4.91
CA LEU A 74 -4.87 -5.15 4.55
C LEU A 74 -4.78 -6.02 5.81
N ILE A 75 -5.73 -6.93 5.98
CA ILE A 75 -5.74 -7.94 7.03
C ILE A 75 -5.16 -9.23 6.45
N TYR A 76 -3.96 -9.60 6.87
CA TYR A 76 -3.36 -10.86 6.44
C TYR A 76 -3.55 -11.94 7.50
N LEU A 77 -4.27 -13.00 7.14
CA LEU A 77 -4.50 -14.15 8.00
C LEU A 77 -3.52 -15.27 7.67
N HIS A 78 -2.79 -15.76 8.67
CA HIS A 78 -1.93 -16.94 8.49
C HIS A 78 -2.79 -18.20 8.36
N GLY A 79 -2.30 -19.20 7.62
CA GLY A 79 -3.00 -20.48 7.46
C GLY A 79 -3.12 -21.29 8.76
N ALA A 80 -3.82 -22.43 8.68
CA ALA A 80 -3.94 -23.39 9.77
C ALA A 80 -2.55 -23.82 10.28
N GLY A 81 -2.38 -23.86 11.60
CA GLY A 81 -1.07 -24.15 12.23
C GLY A 81 -0.04 -23.02 12.15
N GLY A 82 -0.34 -21.91 11.47
CA GLY A 82 0.50 -20.71 11.43
C GLY A 82 0.56 -19.96 12.76
N SER A 83 1.46 -18.98 12.84
CA SER A 83 1.62 -18.08 13.99
C SER A 83 2.34 -16.80 13.56
N LEU A 84 2.44 -15.80 14.45
CA LEU A 84 3.28 -14.61 14.23
C LEU A 84 4.79 -14.89 14.16
N LYS A 85 5.23 -16.11 14.47
CA LYS A 85 6.64 -16.53 14.28
C LYS A 85 6.86 -17.20 12.92
N SER A 86 5.80 -17.79 12.35
CA SER A 86 5.87 -18.61 11.13
C SER A 86 4.61 -18.40 10.29
N TYR A 87 4.65 -17.41 9.39
CA TYR A 87 3.56 -17.10 8.47
C TYR A 87 4.13 -16.71 7.11
N ASN A 88 3.39 -17.00 6.04
CA ASN A 88 3.92 -16.91 4.68
C ASN A 88 4.27 -15.46 4.30
N TYR A 89 3.50 -14.47 4.76
CA TYR A 89 3.73 -13.07 4.44
C TYR A 89 5.12 -12.55 4.84
N SER A 90 5.80 -13.12 5.85
CA SER A 90 7.16 -12.70 6.20
C SER A 90 8.26 -13.27 5.29
N ARG A 91 7.93 -14.24 4.43
CA ARG A 91 8.90 -14.94 3.58
C ARG A 91 9.29 -14.10 2.36
N GLU A 92 10.44 -14.45 1.78
CA GLU A 92 11.03 -13.77 0.61
C GLU A 92 10.08 -13.68 -0.60
N PRO A 93 9.27 -14.71 -0.95
CA PRO A 93 8.34 -14.62 -2.08
C PRO A 93 7.29 -13.50 -1.95
N TYR A 94 7.00 -13.05 -0.72
CA TYR A 94 6.06 -11.97 -0.46
C TYR A 94 6.73 -10.61 -0.34
N GLN A 95 8.06 -10.52 -0.34
CA GLN A 95 8.79 -9.26 -0.15
C GLN A 95 8.36 -8.18 -1.14
N LYS A 96 8.23 -8.52 -2.43
CA LYS A 96 7.77 -7.59 -3.46
C LYS A 96 6.35 -7.08 -3.19
N LEU A 97 5.46 -7.95 -2.71
CA LEU A 97 4.11 -7.55 -2.32
C LEU A 97 4.15 -6.56 -1.14
N ARG A 98 4.97 -6.85 -0.11
CA ARG A 98 5.10 -5.96 1.05
C ARG A 98 5.61 -4.58 0.67
N GLN A 99 6.61 -4.53 -0.22
CA GLN A 99 7.16 -3.29 -0.75
C GLN A 99 6.11 -2.49 -1.52
N GLU A 100 5.36 -3.12 -2.43
CA GLU A 100 4.31 -2.43 -3.20
C GLU A 100 3.17 -1.92 -2.32
N LEU A 101 2.70 -2.73 -1.35
CA LEU A 101 1.67 -2.30 -0.40
C LEU A 101 2.16 -1.12 0.44
N SER A 102 3.39 -1.21 0.94
CA SER A 102 4.00 -0.14 1.73
C SER A 102 4.13 1.16 0.93
N ARG A 103 4.58 1.09 -0.34
CA ARG A 103 4.69 2.24 -1.24
C ARG A 103 3.33 2.87 -1.55
N ARG A 104 2.28 2.06 -1.65
CA ARG A 104 0.90 2.50 -1.92
C ARG A 104 0.16 3.03 -0.68
N GLY A 105 0.81 3.07 0.48
CA GLY A 105 0.21 3.59 1.70
C GLY A 105 -0.69 2.59 2.44
N PHE A 106 -0.47 1.29 2.25
CA PHE A 106 -1.16 0.25 3.02
C PHE A 106 -0.46 0.00 4.35
N TYR A 107 -1.26 -0.03 5.41
CA TYR A 107 -0.94 -0.80 6.60
C TYR A 107 -1.29 -2.26 6.35
N VAL A 108 -0.50 -3.17 6.92
CA VAL A 108 -0.86 -4.60 6.93
C VAL A 108 -0.87 -5.10 8.36
N VAL A 109 -2.00 -5.66 8.79
CA VAL A 109 -2.16 -6.25 10.12
C VAL A 109 -2.14 -7.77 10.02
N VAL A 110 -1.37 -8.41 10.92
CA VAL A 110 -1.33 -9.87 11.08
C VAL A 110 -1.72 -10.19 12.53
N PRO A 111 -2.97 -10.60 12.81
CA PRO A 111 -3.40 -10.97 14.15
C PRO A 111 -3.03 -12.42 14.50
N GLU A 112 -2.67 -12.69 15.76
CA GLU A 112 -2.52 -14.06 16.27
C GLU A 112 -3.87 -14.62 16.71
N LEU A 113 -4.59 -15.24 15.78
CA LEU A 113 -5.92 -15.80 16.07
C LEU A 113 -5.84 -17.23 16.64
N GLY A 114 -4.64 -17.81 16.71
CA GLY A 114 -4.39 -19.18 17.16
C GLY A 114 -4.41 -20.21 16.02
N LYS A 115 -4.07 -21.48 16.33
CA LYS A 115 -3.83 -22.51 15.30
C LYS A 115 -5.09 -23.02 14.58
N LEU A 116 -6.25 -22.93 15.23
CA LEU A 116 -7.56 -23.40 14.75
C LEU A 116 -8.57 -22.25 14.70
N HIS A 117 -8.14 -21.10 14.18
CA HIS A 117 -8.93 -19.88 14.15
C HIS A 117 -10.03 -19.87 13.08
N PHE A 118 -10.04 -20.85 12.16
CA PHE A 118 -11.00 -20.88 11.07
C PHE A 118 -12.44 -20.98 11.60
N MET A 119 -13.23 -19.93 11.32
CA MET A 119 -14.68 -19.84 11.51
C MET A 119 -15.22 -19.96 12.96
N ASN A 120 -14.40 -19.81 13.99
CA ASN A 120 -14.91 -19.77 15.36
C ASN A 120 -15.25 -18.34 15.83
N GLN A 121 -16.25 -18.22 16.72
CA GLN A 121 -16.76 -16.93 17.20
C GLN A 121 -15.69 -16.10 17.91
N ALA A 122 -14.84 -16.73 18.72
CA ALA A 122 -13.80 -16.04 19.46
C ALA A 122 -12.74 -15.41 18.54
N ALA A 123 -12.37 -16.09 17.47
CA ALA A 123 -11.44 -15.59 16.45
C ALA A 123 -12.04 -14.40 15.70
N ARG A 124 -13.33 -14.47 15.34
CA ARG A 124 -14.05 -13.34 14.73
C ARG A 124 -14.07 -12.11 15.62
N GLN A 125 -14.50 -12.26 16.88
CA GLN A 125 -14.54 -11.15 17.85
C GLN A 125 -13.15 -10.53 18.06
N THR A 126 -12.11 -11.37 18.09
CA THR A 126 -10.73 -10.91 18.23
C THR A 126 -10.28 -10.16 16.99
N LEU A 127 -10.59 -10.66 15.79
CA LEU A 127 -10.28 -10.01 14.52
C LEU A 127 -10.97 -8.65 14.40
N ASP A 128 -12.27 -8.58 14.72
CA ASP A 128 -13.04 -7.34 14.71
C ASP A 128 -12.42 -6.31 15.67
N GLY A 129 -12.04 -6.75 16.88
CA GLY A 129 -11.40 -5.90 17.89
C GLY A 129 -10.04 -5.37 17.48
N VAL A 130 -9.15 -6.24 16.98
CA VAL A 130 -7.83 -5.84 16.46
C VAL A 130 -7.99 -4.87 15.28
N THR A 131 -8.92 -5.15 14.37
CA THR A 131 -9.19 -4.29 13.21
C THR A 131 -9.63 -2.90 13.67
N ALA A 132 -10.62 -2.82 14.57
CA ALA A 132 -11.11 -1.55 15.10
C ALA A 132 -10.00 -0.74 15.81
N GLU A 133 -9.14 -1.41 16.59
CA GLU A 133 -7.99 -0.76 17.24
C GLU A 133 -7.04 -0.13 16.22
N VAL A 134 -6.69 -0.86 15.16
CA VAL A 134 -5.79 -0.36 14.11
C VAL A 134 -6.43 0.77 13.31
N LEU A 135 -7.70 0.65 12.93
CA LEU A 135 -8.41 1.69 12.21
C LEU A 135 -8.45 3.00 13.00
N ASN A 136 -8.76 2.93 14.29
CA ASN A 136 -8.78 4.10 15.16
C ASN A 136 -7.38 4.68 15.35
N ALA A 137 -6.38 3.85 15.66
CA ALA A 137 -5.02 4.30 15.93
C ALA A 137 -4.33 4.93 14.71
N GLN A 138 -4.64 4.46 13.51
CA GLN A 138 -4.04 4.94 12.26
C GLN A 138 -4.94 5.90 11.48
N ASN A 139 -6.13 6.23 12.00
CA ASN A 139 -7.14 7.07 11.34
C ASN A 139 -7.48 6.57 9.93
N ILE A 140 -7.76 5.27 9.80
CA ILE A 140 -8.12 4.61 8.54
C ILE A 140 -9.65 4.44 8.50
N SER A 141 -10.24 4.78 7.35
CA SER A 141 -11.68 4.63 7.14
C SER A 141 -12.08 3.15 6.96
N GLN A 142 -13.26 2.78 7.46
CA GLN A 142 -13.75 1.39 7.43
C GLN A 142 -13.98 0.84 6.01
N ASP A 143 -14.29 1.71 5.04
CA ASP A 143 -14.46 1.35 3.63
C ASP A 143 -13.14 1.06 2.90
N ARG A 144 -11.99 1.22 3.59
CA ARG A 144 -10.64 0.99 3.04
C ARG A 144 -9.95 -0.22 3.66
N VAL A 145 -10.75 -1.20 4.10
CA VAL A 145 -10.28 -2.46 4.68
C VAL A 145 -10.38 -3.58 3.65
N HIS A 146 -9.30 -4.36 3.54
CA HIS A 146 -9.18 -5.49 2.64
C HIS A 146 -8.71 -6.73 3.43
N ILE A 147 -9.11 -7.93 3.01
CA ILE A 147 -8.70 -9.21 3.59
C ILE A 147 -8.13 -10.08 2.49
#